data_AF-A0A093YMF1-F1
#
_entry.id   AF-A0A093YMF1-F1
#
_cell.length_a   1.000
_cell.length_b   1.000
_cell.length_c   1.000
_cell.angle_alpha   90.00
_cell.angle_beta   90.00
_cell.angle_gamma   90.00
#
_symmetry.space_group_name_H-M   'P 1'
#
loop_
_entity.id
_entity.type
_entity.pdbx_description
1 polymer ?
#
loop_
_entity_poly.entity_id
_entity_poly.type
_entity_poly.pdbx_seq_one_letter_code
_entity_poly.pdbx_strand_id
1 'polypeptide(L)'
;MDRLCSLYPAFTITTLTVHRFLITAATVAAKGLSDSFWNNTTYARVGGIKLAELGLLELEFLHRVDWRIVPNPEVLVDYYRGLVSRTGDYAIEDEDADVVATGVPAAVGSVEVPGEEGGGRDTKWEMWMRDVAHTSDSKQNPSGESSNNVGTSGQA
;
A
#
# COMPACT_ATOMS: atom_id res chain seq x y z
N MET A 1 -2.55 11.10 6.17
CA MET A 1 -3.03 12.36 5.56
C MET A 1 -2.66 13.53 6.45
N ASP A 2 -3.19 13.55 7.66
CA ASP A 2 -3.07 14.66 8.63
C ASP A 2 -1.63 15.11 8.87
N ARG A 3 -0.70 14.16 9.01
CA ARG A 3 0.73 14.48 9.18
C ARG A 3 1.29 15.36 8.07
N LEU A 4 0.99 15.04 6.80
CA LEU A 4 1.51 15.83 5.67
C LEU A 4 0.85 17.21 5.64
N CYS A 5 -0.45 17.29 5.87
CA CYS A 5 -1.18 18.56 5.89
C CYS A 5 -0.68 19.48 7.03
N SER A 6 -0.36 18.91 8.19
CA SER A 6 0.19 19.66 9.34
C SER A 6 1.61 20.16 9.09
N LEU A 7 2.47 19.36 8.45
CA LEU A 7 3.86 19.72 8.17
C LEU A 7 4.01 20.60 6.92
N TYR A 8 3.06 20.51 5.99
CA TYR A 8 3.08 21.26 4.75
C TYR A 8 1.70 21.84 4.42
N PRO A 9 1.32 22.97 5.07
CA PRO A 9 0.01 23.59 4.94
C PRO A 9 -0.36 24.05 3.52
N ALA A 10 0.63 24.28 2.65
CA ALA A 10 0.41 24.63 1.25
C ALA A 10 -0.11 23.45 0.42
N PHE A 11 0.00 22.21 0.91
CA PHE A 11 -0.60 21.06 0.25
C PHE A 11 -2.06 20.92 0.64
N THR A 12 -2.92 21.13 -0.34
CA THR A 12 -4.36 20.90 -0.22
C THR A 12 -4.75 19.61 -0.92
N ILE A 13 -5.49 18.76 -0.20
CA ILE A 13 -6.07 17.54 -0.77
C ILE A 13 -7.33 17.91 -1.54
N THR A 14 -7.32 17.62 -2.84
CA THR A 14 -8.42 17.87 -3.77
C THR A 14 -8.66 16.62 -4.60
N THR A 15 -9.76 16.59 -5.37
CA THR A 15 -10.03 15.51 -6.32
C THR A 15 -8.94 15.34 -7.39
N LEU A 16 -8.11 16.37 -7.63
CA LEU A 16 -6.99 16.32 -8.58
C LEU A 16 -5.69 15.79 -7.95
N THR A 17 -5.49 16.01 -6.64
CA THR A 17 -4.23 15.65 -5.94
C THR A 17 -4.33 14.34 -5.16
N VAL A 18 -5.54 13.94 -4.75
CA VAL A 18 -5.76 12.79 -3.85
C VAL A 18 -5.27 11.47 -4.44
N HIS A 19 -5.45 11.23 -5.74
CA HIS A 19 -5.06 9.97 -6.37
C HIS A 19 -3.54 9.74 -6.28
N ARG A 20 -2.75 10.73 -6.72
CA ARG A 20 -1.29 10.68 -6.64
C ARG A 20 -0.82 10.59 -5.19
N PHE A 21 -1.45 11.35 -4.30
CA PHE A 21 -1.14 11.30 -2.88
C PHE A 21 -1.36 9.91 -2.28
N LEU A 22 -2.51 9.27 -2.57
CA LEU A 22 -2.87 7.98 -2.01
C LEU A 22 -1.89 6.88 -2.43
N ILE A 23 -1.58 6.77 -3.72
CA ILE A 23 -0.64 5.75 -4.18
C ILE A 23 0.75 5.96 -3.58
N THR A 24 1.23 7.21 -3.53
CA THR A 24 2.54 7.52 -2.91
C THR A 24 2.57 7.21 -1.43
N ALA A 25 1.57 7.65 -0.66
CA ALA A 25 1.50 7.39 0.77
C ALA A 25 1.42 5.89 1.08
N ALA A 26 0.63 5.13 0.31
CA ALA A 26 0.51 3.68 0.45
C ALA A 26 1.83 2.97 0.13
N THR A 27 2.52 3.36 -0.96
CA THR A 27 3.84 2.81 -1.32
C THR A 27 4.88 3.07 -0.24
N VAL A 28 4.97 4.31 0.27
CA VAL A 28 5.92 4.66 1.35
C VAL A 28 5.60 3.89 2.63
N ALA A 29 4.32 3.81 3.03
CA ALA A 29 3.91 3.08 4.23
C ALA A 29 4.21 1.57 4.11
N ALA A 30 3.88 0.94 2.98
CA ALA A 30 4.15 -0.48 2.78
C ALA A 30 5.66 -0.79 2.83
N LYS A 31 6.48 0.01 2.16
CA LYS A 31 7.95 -0.20 2.15
C LYS A 31 8.60 0.12 3.50
N GLY A 32 8.04 1.05 4.26
CA GLY A 32 8.63 1.53 5.51
C GLY A 32 8.14 0.82 6.77
N LEU A 33 6.97 0.20 6.73
CA LEU A 33 6.28 -0.34 7.92
C LEU A 33 5.88 -1.81 7.79
N SER A 34 5.99 -2.42 6.61
CA SER A 34 5.60 -3.82 6.38
C SER A 34 6.80 -4.70 6.07
N ASP A 35 6.82 -5.92 6.61
CA ASP A 35 7.88 -6.92 6.35
C ASP A 35 7.83 -7.48 4.92
N SER A 36 6.68 -7.34 4.25
CA SER A 36 6.46 -7.75 2.87
C SER A 36 5.97 -6.55 2.06
N PHE A 37 6.72 -6.20 1.01
CA PHE A 37 6.43 -5.07 0.14
C PHE A 37 6.81 -5.37 -1.31
N TRP A 38 6.26 -4.61 -2.25
CA TRP A 38 6.53 -4.76 -3.68
C TRP A 38 7.50 -3.70 -4.20
N ASN A 39 8.00 -3.90 -5.42
CA ASN A 39 8.82 -2.89 -6.08
C ASN A 39 7.96 -1.72 -6.59
N ASN A 40 8.61 -0.59 -6.89
CA ASN A 40 7.94 0.59 -7.41
C ASN A 40 7.26 0.36 -8.77
N THR A 41 7.75 -0.60 -9.57
CA THR A 41 7.14 -0.95 -10.87
C THR A 41 5.72 -1.49 -10.68
N THR A 42 5.52 -2.37 -9.69
CA THR A 42 4.21 -2.92 -9.35
C THR A 42 3.28 -1.82 -8.85
N TYR A 43 3.72 -1.00 -7.89
CA TYR A 43 2.91 0.10 -7.38
C TYR A 43 2.54 1.13 -8.46
N ALA A 44 3.49 1.51 -9.32
CA ALA A 44 3.25 2.46 -10.41
C ALA A 44 2.25 1.91 -11.42
N ARG A 45 2.32 0.61 -11.73
CA ARG A 45 1.38 -0.06 -12.62
C ARG A 45 -0.03 -0.12 -12.04
N VAL A 46 -0.18 -0.51 -10.77
CA VAL A 46 -1.48 -0.53 -10.08
C VAL A 46 -2.06 0.88 -9.99
N GLY A 47 -1.23 1.87 -9.65
CA GLY A 47 -1.62 3.27 -9.59
C GLY A 47 -1.75 3.97 -10.94
N GLY A 48 -1.50 3.30 -12.07
CA GLY A 48 -1.62 3.90 -13.41
C GLY A 48 -0.73 5.13 -13.64
N ILE A 49 0.42 5.23 -12.96
CA ILE A 49 1.38 6.33 -13.10
C ILE A 49 2.73 5.84 -13.62
N LYS A 50 3.56 6.77 -14.12
CA LYS A 50 4.90 6.42 -14.61
C LYS A 50 5.79 6.02 -13.43
N LEU A 51 6.67 5.04 -13.63
CA LEU A 51 7.63 4.60 -12.60
C LEU A 51 8.49 5.75 -12.07
N ALA A 52 9.04 6.58 -12.99
CA ALA A 52 9.84 7.74 -12.62
C ALA A 52 9.05 8.78 -11.81
N GLU A 53 7.76 8.92 -12.11
CA GLU A 53 6.88 9.81 -11.37
C GLU A 53 6.62 9.28 -9.95
N LEU A 54 6.32 7.99 -9.79
CA LEU A 54 6.15 7.39 -8.46
C LEU A 54 7.42 7.57 -7.62
N GLY A 55 8.60 7.31 -8.19
CA GLY A 55 9.87 7.49 -7.50
C GLY A 55 10.11 8.92 -7.03
N LEU A 56 9.79 9.92 -7.86
CA LEU A 56 9.88 11.32 -7.47
C LEU A 56 8.87 11.67 -6.35
N LEU A 57 7.64 11.19 -6.47
CA LEU A 57 6.60 11.44 -5.47
C LEU A 57 6.95 10.81 -4.12
N GLU A 58 7.50 9.59 -4.09
CA GLU A 58 7.98 8.96 -2.84
C GLU A 58 9.04 9.84 -2.16
N LEU A 59 10.03 10.29 -2.93
CA LEU A 59 11.09 11.13 -2.41
C LEU A 59 10.56 12.46 -1.86
N GLU A 60 9.70 13.14 -2.64
CA GLU A 60 9.08 14.39 -2.21
C GLU A 60 8.25 14.20 -0.95
N PHE A 61 7.44 13.14 -0.89
CA PHE A 61 6.63 12.81 0.28
C PHE A 61 7.50 12.61 1.52
N LEU A 62 8.57 11.82 1.41
CA LEU A 62 9.49 11.54 2.52
C LEU A 62 10.19 12.80 3.03
N HIS A 63 10.62 13.70 2.14
CA HIS A 63 11.16 15.00 2.53
C HIS A 63 10.13 15.84 3.29
N ARG A 64 8.87 15.88 2.82
CA ARG A 64 7.82 16.70 3.45
C ARG A 64 7.36 16.18 4.80
N VAL A 65 7.64 14.92 5.12
CA VAL A 65 7.36 14.33 6.45
C VAL A 65 8.63 14.13 7.28
N ASP A 66 9.76 14.72 6.87
CA ASP A 66 11.08 14.60 7.50
C ASP A 66 11.51 13.14 7.75
N TRP A 67 11.16 12.23 6.85
CA TRP A 67 11.40 10.78 6.97
C TRP A 67 10.74 10.12 8.18
N ARG A 68 9.94 10.87 8.96
CA ARG A 68 9.23 10.35 10.11
C ARG A 68 7.91 9.77 9.63
N ILE A 69 7.93 8.51 9.21
CA ILE A 69 6.74 7.82 8.69
C ILE A 69 6.03 6.94 9.71
N VAL A 70 6.69 6.60 10.82
CA VAL A 70 6.10 5.81 11.91
C VAL A 70 5.06 6.66 12.64
N PRO A 71 3.79 6.21 12.73
CA PRO A 71 2.75 6.90 13.49
C PRO A 71 2.97 6.72 14.99
N ASN A 72 2.56 7.71 15.79
CA ASN A 72 2.50 7.55 17.24
C ASN A 72 1.27 6.69 17.59
N PRO A 73 1.42 5.59 18.36
CA PRO A 73 0.31 4.71 18.71
C PRO A 73 -0.83 5.44 19.43
N GLU A 74 -0.53 6.36 20.35
CA GLU A 74 -1.55 7.09 21.11
C GLU A 74 -2.44 7.94 20.17
N VAL A 75 -1.80 8.65 19.23
CA VAL A 75 -2.51 9.47 18.23
C VAL A 75 -3.36 8.60 17.30
N LEU A 76 -2.89 7.39 16.97
CA LEU A 76 -3.64 6.47 16.13
C LEU A 76 -4.90 5.95 16.83
N VAL A 77 -4.80 5.62 18.13
CA VAL A 77 -5.95 5.20 18.95
C VAL A 77 -6.98 6.32 19.06
N ASP A 78 -6.54 7.55 19.34
CA ASP A 78 -7.44 8.71 19.42
C ASP A 78 -8.15 8.98 18.09
N TYR A 79 -7.43 8.85 16.96
CA TYR A 79 -8.01 8.98 15.64
C TYR A 79 -9.07 7.91 15.36
N TYR A 80 -8.78 6.65 15.71
CA TYR A 80 -9.71 5.54 15.55
C TYR A 80 -10.97 5.72 16.40
N ARG A 81 -10.84 6.10 17.68
CA ARG A 81 -11.95 6.45 18.57
C ARG A 81 -12.81 7.57 17.98
N GLY A 82 -12.19 8.62 17.45
CA GLY A 82 -12.87 9.72 16.77
C GLY A 82 -13.67 9.25 15.56
N LEU A 83 -13.13 8.33 14.75
CA LEU A 83 -13.83 7.78 13.57
C LEU A 83 -15.05 6.94 13.96
N VAL A 84 -14.90 6.05 14.94
CA VAL A 84 -15.99 5.20 15.44
C VAL A 84 -17.12 6.05 16.01
N SER A 85 -16.79 7.04 16.86
CA SER A 85 -17.78 7.93 17.48
C SER A 85 -18.68 8.69 16.49
N ARG A 86 -18.16 8.98 15.29
CA ARG A 86 -18.89 9.71 14.23
C ARG A 86 -19.77 8.81 13.37
N THR A 87 -19.49 7.50 13.34
CA THR A 87 -20.17 6.55 12.45
C THR A 87 -21.39 5.91 13.14
N GLY A 88 -21.43 5.87 14.47
CA GLY A 88 -22.62 5.48 15.26
C GLY A 88 -22.97 3.99 15.28
N ASP A 89 -22.57 3.24 14.24
CA ASP A 89 -22.89 1.82 14.06
C ASP A 89 -21.82 0.85 14.59
N TYR A 90 -20.74 1.37 15.18
CA TYR A 90 -19.60 0.59 15.64
C TYR A 90 -19.27 0.92 17.10
N ALA A 91 -18.89 -0.11 17.88
CA ALA A 91 -18.38 0.03 19.24
C ALA A 91 -16.95 -0.52 19.30
N ILE A 92 -16.11 0.12 20.11
CA ILE A 92 -14.75 -0.39 20.39
C ILE A 92 -14.89 -1.33 21.59
N GLU A 93 -14.42 -2.56 21.45
CA GLU A 93 -14.33 -3.49 22.57
C GLU A 93 -13.26 -2.99 23.54
N ASP A 94 -13.66 -2.73 24.79
CA ASP A 94 -12.72 -2.32 25.83
C ASP A 94 -11.95 -3.56 26.32
N GLU A 95 -10.68 -3.70 25.92
CA GLU A 95 -9.78 -4.77 26.42
C GLU A 95 -9.55 -4.69 27.95
N ASP A 96 -9.90 -3.55 28.57
CA ASP A 96 -9.79 -3.32 30.02
C ASP A 96 -11.04 -3.76 30.82
N ALA A 97 -12.12 -4.20 30.16
CA ALA A 97 -13.37 -4.59 30.84
C ALA A 97 -13.28 -5.95 31.57
N ASP A 98 -12.26 -6.76 31.31
CA ASP A 98 -12.11 -8.11 31.87
C ASP A 98 -11.18 -8.23 33.10
N VAL A 99 -10.65 -7.11 33.62
CA VAL A 99 -9.74 -7.14 34.81
C VAL A 99 -10.34 -6.62 36.11
N VAL A 100 -11.62 -6.20 36.13
CA VAL A 100 -12.27 -5.71 37.37
C VAL A 100 -13.62 -6.39 37.63
N ALA A 101 -13.67 -7.72 37.57
CA ALA A 101 -14.66 -8.48 38.33
C ALA A 101 -14.18 -9.92 38.58
N THR A 102 -14.04 -10.26 39.87
CA THR A 102 -13.85 -11.61 40.42
C THR A 102 -12.43 -12.17 40.40
N GLY A 103 -11.76 -12.05 41.55
CA GLY A 103 -10.63 -12.91 41.88
C GLY A 103 -11.11 -14.32 42.23
N VAL A 104 -10.83 -15.29 41.36
CA VAL A 104 -10.59 -16.72 41.66
C VAL A 104 -9.71 -17.30 40.54
N PRO A 105 -8.63 -18.05 40.82
CA PRO A 105 -7.90 -18.77 39.77
C PRO A 105 -8.44 -20.20 39.65
N ALA A 106 -8.87 -20.62 38.46
CA ALA A 106 -8.69 -21.98 37.91
C ALA A 106 -9.57 -22.24 36.68
N ALA A 107 -9.01 -23.07 35.79
CA ALA A 107 -9.62 -23.75 34.65
C ALA A 107 -9.73 -22.95 33.35
N VAL A 108 -8.66 -23.09 32.56
CA VAL A 108 -8.67 -23.03 31.09
C VAL A 108 -9.80 -23.93 30.58
N GLY A 109 -10.92 -23.32 30.19
CA GLY A 109 -11.99 -23.93 29.44
C GLY A 109 -12.01 -23.30 28.06
N SER A 110 -11.63 -24.06 27.04
CA SER A 110 -11.73 -23.67 25.64
C SER A 110 -13.18 -23.28 25.31
N VAL A 111 -13.41 -21.99 25.08
CA VAL A 111 -14.62 -21.54 24.40
C VAL A 111 -14.32 -21.63 22.92
N GLU A 112 -14.86 -22.67 22.28
CA GLU A 112 -14.96 -22.77 20.84
C GLU A 112 -15.90 -21.65 20.36
N VAL A 113 -15.33 -20.62 19.74
CA VAL A 113 -16.09 -19.64 18.99
C VAL A 113 -16.63 -20.34 17.73
N PRO A 114 -17.95 -20.41 17.52
CA PRO A 114 -18.51 -20.96 16.30
C PRO A 114 -17.98 -20.17 15.11
N GLY A 115 -17.34 -20.87 14.18
CA GLY A 115 -16.65 -20.28 13.04
C GLY A 115 -17.56 -19.36 12.24
N GLU A 116 -17.27 -18.07 12.28
CA GLU A 116 -17.58 -17.18 11.18
C GLU A 116 -16.67 -17.57 10.01
N GLU A 117 -17.21 -18.41 9.11
CA GLU A 117 -16.75 -18.50 7.73
C GLU A 117 -16.99 -17.14 7.05
N GLY A 118 -16.08 -16.20 7.29
CA GLY A 118 -16.13 -14.85 6.75
C GLY A 118 -14.74 -14.44 6.26
N GLY A 119 -14.20 -15.16 5.28
CA GLY A 119 -12.84 -14.86 4.82
C GLY A 119 -12.41 -15.65 3.61
N GLY A 120 -13.25 -15.70 2.57
CA GLY A 120 -12.76 -16.00 1.23
C GLY A 120 -11.70 -14.95 0.88
N ARG A 121 -10.43 -15.24 1.15
CA ARG A 121 -9.30 -14.57 0.50
C ARG A 121 -9.59 -14.66 -0.97
N ASP A 122 -9.90 -13.53 -1.58
CA ASP A 122 -10.32 -13.47 -2.97
C ASP A 122 -9.16 -13.96 -3.83
N THR A 123 -9.22 -15.25 -4.20
CA THR A 123 -8.21 -15.91 -5.02
C THR A 123 -8.05 -15.19 -6.35
N LYS A 124 -9.10 -14.49 -6.80
CA LYS A 124 -9.06 -13.64 -7.99
C LYS A 124 -8.13 -12.42 -7.81
N TRP A 125 -8.11 -11.80 -6.63
CA TRP A 125 -7.15 -10.72 -6.34
C TRP A 125 -5.73 -11.24 -6.32
N GLU A 126 -5.48 -12.38 -5.68
CA GLU A 126 -4.15 -12.99 -5.65
C GLU A 126 -3.67 -13.39 -7.06
N MET A 127 -4.55 -13.97 -7.87
CA MET A 127 -4.25 -14.32 -9.26
C MET A 127 -3.95 -13.08 -10.11
N TRP A 128 -4.79 -12.05 -10.01
CA TRP A 128 -4.56 -10.79 -10.72
C TRP A 128 -3.24 -10.13 -10.30
N MET A 129 -2.91 -10.13 -9.00
CA MET A 129 -1.65 -9.58 -8.50
C MET A 129 -0.44 -10.40 -8.98
N ARG A 130 -0.53 -11.74 -9.03
CA ARG A 130 0.53 -12.59 -9.61
C ARG A 130 0.76 -12.26 -11.08
N ASP A 131 -0.30 -12.12 -11.86
CA ASP A 131 -0.20 -11.74 -13.27
C ASP A 131 0.49 -10.37 -13.41
N VAL A 132 0.07 -9.38 -12.62
CA VAL A 132 0.69 -8.04 -12.58
C VAL A 132 2.18 -8.09 -12.25
N ALA A 133 2.61 -8.98 -11.35
CA ALA A 133 4.02 -9.15 -10.99
C ALA A 133 4.84 -9.84 -12.10
N HIS A 134 4.26 -10.80 -12.84
CA HIS A 134 4.98 -11.59 -13.84
C HIS A 134 5.09 -10.96 -15.23
N THR A 135 4.27 -9.96 -15.59
CA THR A 135 4.45 -9.28 -16.90
C THR A 135 5.68 -8.36 -16.97
N SER A 136 6.51 -8.32 -15.91
CA SER A 136 7.74 -7.54 -15.82
C SER A 136 8.84 -7.99 -16.80
N ASP A 137 8.82 -9.26 -17.24
CA ASP A 137 9.97 -9.87 -17.93
C ASP A 137 9.89 -9.89 -19.47
N SER A 138 8.77 -9.53 -20.10
CA SER A 138 8.59 -9.74 -21.55
C SER A 138 8.96 -8.56 -22.46
N LYS A 139 9.77 -7.60 -22.00
CA LYS A 139 10.35 -6.56 -22.88
C LYS A 139 11.89 -6.54 -22.82
N GLN A 140 12.52 -7.68 -23.07
CA GLN A 140 13.86 -7.71 -23.64
C GLN A 140 13.75 -7.52 -25.17
N ASN A 141 14.33 -6.43 -25.67
CA ASN A 141 14.49 -6.05 -27.08
C ASN A 141 14.66 -7.24 -28.06
N PRO A 142 13.91 -7.34 -29.17
CA PRO A 142 14.39 -8.07 -30.33
C PRO A 142 15.39 -7.18 -31.06
N SER A 143 16.67 -7.51 -30.95
CA SER A 143 17.76 -6.98 -31.76
C SER A 143 17.42 -7.13 -33.24
N GLY A 144 17.16 -6.00 -33.91
CA GLY A 144 17.07 -5.93 -35.36
C GLY A 144 18.46 -6.03 -35.97
N GLU A 145 18.83 -7.23 -36.43
CA GLU A 145 19.84 -7.40 -37.48
C GLU A 145 19.13 -7.88 -38.75
N SER A 146 18.94 -6.96 -39.68
CA SER A 146 18.61 -7.27 -41.08
C SER A 146 19.68 -6.61 -41.94
N SER A 147 20.82 -7.28 -42.07
CA SER A 147 21.79 -6.98 -43.13
C SER A 147 21.25 -7.56 -44.44
N ASN A 148 20.53 -6.73 -45.18
CA ASN A 148 20.15 -7.03 -46.55
C ASN A 148 21.39 -7.04 -47.45
N ASN A 149 21.57 -8.18 -48.10
CA ASN A 149 22.51 -8.42 -49.17
C ASN A 149 22.09 -7.63 -50.42
N VAL A 150 22.97 -6.80 -50.97
CA VAL A 150 22.85 -6.25 -52.33
C VAL A 150 24.14 -6.55 -53.06
N GLY A 151 24.06 -7.52 -53.98
CA GLY A 151 25.02 -7.69 -55.07
C GLY A 151 24.54 -6.98 -56.33
N THR A 152 25.45 -6.93 -57.32
CA THR A 152 25.34 -6.38 -58.70
C THR A 152 25.80 -4.91 -58.82
N SER A 153 26.59 -4.45 -59.79
CA SER A 153 27.34 -5.02 -60.92
C SER A 153 28.08 -3.87 -61.65
N GLY A 154 29.17 -4.17 -62.39
CA GLY A 154 29.77 -3.33 -63.45
C GLY A 154 31.29 -3.54 -63.52
N GLN A 155 31.87 -4.34 -64.44
CA GLN A 155 32.13 -4.07 -65.88
C GLN A 155 32.62 -2.62 -66.13
N ALA A 156 33.73 -2.35 -66.80
CA ALA A 156 34.56 -3.10 -67.74
C ALA A 156 36.03 -2.63 -67.66
#